data_AF-A0A9E1YT90-F1
#
_entry.id   AF-A0A9E1YT90-F1
#
_cell.length_a   1.000
_cell.length_b   1.000
_cell.length_c   1.000
_cell.angle_alpha   90.00
_cell.angle_beta   90.00
_cell.angle_gamma   90.00
#
_symmetry.space_group_name_H-M   'P 1'
#
loop_
_entity.id
_entity.type
_entity.pdbx_description
1 polymer ?
#
loop_
_entity_poly.entity_id
_entity_poly.type
_entity_poly.pdbx_seq_one_letter_code
_entity_poly.pdbx_strand_id
1 'polypeptide(L)'
;MTTPPTHVVFDLGGVLIDWNPRHLYRDLIPDEVERERFLEEVVGQPWNRKQDAGRSIAEANAELIARFPQHRALIEAFYGQFDRMMKGAIEGTVAILHELGDTGVPLY
;
A
#
# COMPACT_ATOMS: atom_id res chain seq x y z
N MET A 1 -14.72 5.91 33.31
CA MET A 1 -13.72 6.73 32.58
C MET A 1 -12.73 5.76 31.97
N THR A 2 -12.43 5.88 30.67
CA THR A 2 -11.41 5.07 30.00
C THR A 2 -10.03 5.65 30.30
N THR A 3 -9.05 4.79 30.55
CA THR A 3 -7.65 5.21 30.69
C THR A 3 -7.14 5.65 29.32
N PRO A 4 -6.43 6.79 29.22
CA PRO A 4 -5.83 7.20 27.95
C PRO A 4 -4.78 6.19 27.47
N PRO A 5 -4.62 6.01 26.15
CA PRO A 5 -3.60 5.13 25.60
C PRO A 5 -2.21 5.61 26.01
N THR A 6 -1.34 4.68 26.41
CA THR A 6 0.03 4.98 26.83
C THR A 6 1.05 4.78 25.73
N HIS A 7 0.67 4.15 24.61
CA HIS A 7 1.49 3.89 23.44
C HIS A 7 0.58 3.91 22.22
N VAL A 8 1.06 4.47 21.10
CA VAL A 8 0.30 4.53 19.84
C VAL A 8 1.18 4.02 18.71
N VAL A 9 0.58 3.19 17.85
CA VAL A 9 1.24 2.66 16.65
C VAL A 9 0.50 3.21 15.44
N PHE A 10 1.23 3.81 14.50
CA PHE A 10 0.68 4.28 13.24
C PHE A 10 1.07 3.30 12.13
N ASP A 11 0.07 2.78 11.42
CA ASP A 11 0.33 2.23 10.10
C ASP A 11 0.75 3.37 9.14
N LEU A 12 1.40 3.02 8.03
CA LEU A 12 1.91 3.99 7.07
C LEU A 12 0.91 4.21 5.93
N GLY A 13 0.59 3.16 5.18
CA GLY A 13 -0.19 3.24 3.95
C GLY A 13 -1.69 3.42 4.22
N GLY A 14 -2.27 4.53 3.78
CA GLY A 14 -3.67 4.87 4.04
C GLY A 14 -3.91 5.46 5.44
N VAL A 15 -2.85 5.67 6.23
CA VAL A 15 -2.91 6.27 7.57
C VAL A 15 -2.06 7.53 7.64
N LEU A 16 -0.74 7.44 7.46
CA LEU A 16 0.16 8.60 7.41
C LEU A 16 0.44 9.07 5.98
N ILE A 17 0.45 8.15 5.01
CA ILE A 17 0.73 8.41 3.60
C ILE A 17 -0.44 7.94 2.75
N ASP A 18 -0.86 8.75 1.78
CA ASP A 18 -1.78 8.32 0.71
C ASP A 18 -1.05 7.36 -0.23
N TRP A 19 -0.98 6.10 0.20
CA TRP A 19 -0.58 4.96 -0.61
C TRP A 19 -1.82 4.32 -1.22
N ASN A 20 -1.88 4.28 -2.55
CA ASN A 20 -2.95 3.62 -3.29
C ASN A 20 -2.45 3.12 -4.65
N PRO A 21 -2.53 1.81 -4.93
CA PRO A 21 -2.16 1.26 -6.24
C PRO A 21 -2.90 1.92 -7.42
N ARG A 22 -4.12 2.43 -7.19
CA ARG A 22 -4.90 3.14 -8.22
C ARG A 22 -4.20 4.38 -8.75
N HIS A 23 -3.31 5.02 -7.99
CA HIS A 23 -2.55 6.18 -8.47
C HIS A 23 -1.63 5.79 -9.64
N LEU A 24 -0.96 4.64 -9.56
CA LEU A 24 -0.18 4.08 -10.66
C LEU A 24 -1.08 3.54 -11.78
N TYR A 25 -2.02 2.66 -11.43
CA TYR A 25 -2.73 1.87 -12.44
C TYR A 25 -3.78 2.65 -13.22
N ARG A 26 -4.16 3.86 -12.80
CA ARG A 26 -4.97 4.76 -13.63
C ARG A 26 -4.25 5.20 -14.90
N ASP A 27 -2.93 5.32 -14.87
CA ASP A 27 -2.13 5.68 -16.05
C ASP A 27 -1.84 4.45 -16.93
N LEU A 28 -1.78 3.25 -16.34
CA LEU A 28 -1.46 2.00 -17.04
C LEU A 28 -2.71 1.28 -17.59
N ILE A 29 -3.86 1.43 -16.93
CA ILE A 29 -5.14 0.83 -17.28
C ILE A 29 -6.20 1.94 -17.20
N PRO A 30 -6.46 2.65 -18.32
CA PRO A 30 -7.39 3.78 -18.34
C PRO A 30 -8.84 3.40 -18.02
N ASP A 31 -9.26 2.20 -18.45
CA ASP A 31 -10.59 1.68 -18.16
C ASP A 31 -10.72 1.35 -16.66
N GLU A 32 -11.74 1.91 -16.02
CA GLU A 32 -11.94 1.75 -14.59
C GLU A 32 -12.32 0.33 -14.20
N VAL A 33 -13.21 -0.32 -14.96
CA VAL A 33 -13.68 -1.67 -14.62
C VAL A 33 -12.56 -2.69 -14.78
N GLU A 34 -11.79 -2.59 -15.85
CA GLU A 34 -10.62 -3.42 -16.08
C GLU A 34 -9.55 -3.22 -15.01
N ARG A 35 -9.29 -1.96 -14.62
CA ARG A 35 -8.32 -1.63 -13.56
C ARG A 35 -8.73 -2.22 -12.22
N GLU A 36 -9.97 -2.04 -11.80
CA GLU A 36 -10.44 -2.58 -10.52
C GLU A 36 -10.37 -4.10 -10.52
N ARG A 37 -10.77 -4.75 -11.63
CA ARG A 37 -10.63 -6.20 -11.78
C ARG A 37 -9.17 -6.65 -11.69
N PHE A 38 -8.23 -5.94 -12.33
CA PHE A 38 -6.81 -6.25 -12.24
C PHE A 38 -6.27 -6.12 -10.80
N LEU A 39 -6.64 -5.04 -10.12
CA LEU A 39 -6.22 -4.77 -8.73
C LEU A 39 -6.81 -5.77 -7.74
N GLU A 40 -8.00 -6.29 -8.00
CA GLU A 40 -8.67 -7.27 -7.14
C GLU A 40 -8.19 -8.71 -7.41
N GLU A 41 -8.18 -9.12 -8.68
CA GLU A 41 -7.99 -10.52 -9.07
C GLU A 41 -6.53 -10.91 -9.31
N VAL A 42 -5.68 -9.97 -9.74
CA VAL A 42 -4.29 -10.23 -10.11
C VAL A 42 -3.35 -9.80 -8.98
N VAL A 43 -3.29 -8.50 -8.68
CA VAL A 43 -2.40 -7.93 -7.63
C VAL A 43 -3.15 -7.63 -6.33
N GLY A 44 -4.09 -8.51 -5.97
CA GLY A 44 -4.97 -8.35 -4.81
C GLY A 44 -4.25 -8.28 -3.47
N GLN A 45 -4.94 -7.70 -2.48
CA GLN A 45 -4.41 -7.51 -1.12
C GLN A 45 -3.85 -8.78 -0.46
N PRO A 46 -4.47 -9.98 -0.59
CA PRO A 46 -3.89 -11.20 -0.02
C PRO A 46 -2.52 -11.57 -0.60
N TRP A 47 -2.29 -11.28 -1.88
CA TRP A 47 -0.97 -11.46 -2.49
C TRP A 47 0.02 -10.40 -2.00
N ASN A 48 -0.40 -9.14 -1.91
CA ASN A 48 0.46 -8.04 -1.46
C ASN A 48 0.96 -8.25 -0.01
N ARG A 49 0.06 -8.60 0.91
CA ARG A 49 0.37 -8.85 2.34
C ARG A 49 1.39 -9.95 2.59
N LYS A 50 1.62 -10.87 1.65
CA LYS A 50 2.69 -11.88 1.79
C LYS A 50 4.08 -11.26 1.84
N GLN A 51 4.27 -10.03 1.35
CA GLN A 51 5.56 -9.33 1.47
C GLN A 51 5.92 -9.02 2.92
N ASP A 52 4.94 -8.76 3.77
CA ASP A 52 5.15 -8.50 5.20
C ASP A 52 5.75 -9.72 5.91
N ALA A 53 5.57 -10.93 5.35
CA ALA A 53 6.18 -12.17 5.82
C ALA A 53 7.59 -12.44 5.24
N GLY A 54 8.18 -11.49 4.51
CA GLY A 54 9.55 -11.58 3.99
C GLY A 54 9.69 -12.26 2.62
N ARG A 55 8.60 -12.49 1.88
CA ARG A 55 8.67 -13.03 0.51
C ARG A 55 9.39 -12.04 -0.42
N SER A 56 10.28 -12.52 -1.28
CA SER A 56 11.00 -11.64 -2.21
C SER A 56 10.09 -11.10 -3.31
N ILE A 57 10.43 -9.93 -3.87
CA ILE A 57 9.69 -9.36 -5.02
C ILE A 57 9.78 -10.28 -6.25
N ALA A 58 10.91 -10.96 -6.45
CA ALA A 58 11.09 -11.89 -7.55
C ALA A 58 10.11 -13.08 -7.45
N GLU A 59 9.97 -13.67 -6.26
CA GLU A 59 8.98 -14.73 -6.01
C GLU A 59 7.55 -14.24 -6.17
N ALA A 60 7.24 -13.04 -5.66
CA ALA A 60 5.93 -12.42 -5.78
C ALA A 60 5.51 -12.23 -7.24
N ASN A 61 6.42 -11.72 -8.08
CA ASN A 61 6.20 -11.55 -9.51
C ASN A 61 6.09 -12.89 -10.23
N ALA A 62 6.99 -13.84 -9.95
CA ALA A 62 6.96 -15.17 -10.58
C ALA A 62 5.63 -15.91 -10.35
N GLU A 63 5.09 -15.85 -9.12
CA GLU A 63 3.80 -16.44 -8.75
C GLU A 63 2.66 -15.93 -9.66
N LEU A 64 2.58 -14.61 -9.86
CA LEU A 64 1.51 -14.01 -10.66
C LEU A 64 1.76 -14.13 -12.15
N ILE A 65 3.00 -13.98 -12.63
CA ILE A 65 3.33 -14.09 -14.05
C ILE A 65 3.05 -15.51 -14.56
N ALA A 66 3.29 -16.54 -13.75
CA ALA A 66 2.95 -17.92 -14.11
C ALA A 66 1.43 -18.13 -14.27
N ARG A 67 0.61 -17.41 -13.48
CA ARG A 67 -0.86 -17.49 -13.52
C ARG A 67 -1.48 -16.58 -14.58
N PHE A 68 -0.87 -15.44 -14.82
CA PHE A 68 -1.39 -14.36 -15.65
C PHE A 68 -0.29 -13.81 -16.60
N PRO A 69 0.25 -14.64 -17.50
CA PRO A 69 1.39 -14.26 -18.34
C PRO A 69 1.11 -13.03 -19.23
N GLN A 70 -0.16 -12.83 -19.62
CA GLN A 70 -0.60 -11.66 -20.39
C GLN A 70 -0.46 -10.33 -19.63
N HIS A 71 -0.40 -10.36 -18.30
CA HIS A 71 -0.28 -9.18 -17.46
C HIS A 71 1.15 -8.94 -16.94
N ARG A 72 2.15 -9.62 -17.50
CA ARG A 72 3.56 -9.57 -17.03
C ARG A 72 4.06 -8.16 -16.74
N ALA A 73 3.94 -7.24 -17.70
CA ALA A 73 4.41 -5.86 -17.53
C ALA A 73 3.65 -5.10 -16.43
N LEU A 74 2.34 -5.33 -16.30
CA LEU A 74 1.51 -4.73 -15.26
C LEU A 74 1.86 -5.29 -13.87
N ILE A 75 2.17 -6.57 -13.76
CA ILE A 75 2.60 -7.21 -12.51
C ILE A 75 3.96 -6.66 -12.08
N GLU A 76 4.93 -6.62 -12.99
CA GLU A 76 6.28 -6.11 -12.71
C GLU A 76 6.25 -4.63 -12.32
N ALA A 77 5.31 -3.84 -12.86
CA ALA A 77 5.12 -2.44 -12.51
C ALA A 77 4.71 -2.24 -11.04
N PHE A 78 4.06 -3.20 -10.37
CA PHE A 78 3.56 -3.03 -9.01
C PHE A 78 4.68 -2.63 -8.04
N TYR A 79 5.78 -3.40 -8.02
CA TYR A 79 6.95 -3.08 -7.21
C TYR A 79 7.98 -2.23 -7.97
N GLY A 80 8.03 -2.33 -9.30
CA GLY A 80 8.98 -1.55 -10.11
C GLY A 80 8.67 -0.06 -10.16
N GLN A 81 7.44 0.34 -9.83
CA GLN A 81 6.96 1.73 -9.80
C GLN A 81 6.16 2.02 -8.52
N PHE A 82 6.55 1.38 -7.42
CA PHE A 82 5.84 1.48 -6.14
C PHE A 82 5.77 2.94 -5.62
N ASP A 83 6.77 3.74 -5.92
CA ASP A 83 6.85 5.17 -5.62
C ASP A 83 5.68 5.96 -6.20
N ARG A 84 5.21 5.60 -7.41
CA ARG A 84 4.06 6.24 -8.06
C ARG A 84 2.72 5.94 -7.38
N MET A 85 2.68 4.95 -6.48
CA MET A 85 1.51 4.67 -5.65
C MET A 85 1.45 5.55 -4.41
N MET A 86 2.53 6.29 -4.09
CA MET A 86 2.59 7.22 -2.96
C MET A 86 2.40 8.64 -3.45
N LYS A 87 1.38 9.35 -2.94
CA LYS A 87 1.15 10.75 -3.32
C LYS A 87 1.72 11.77 -2.33
N GLY A 88 1.44 11.57 -1.06
CA GLY A 88 1.77 12.56 -0.05
C GLY A 88 1.22 12.19 1.32
N ALA A 89 1.47 13.07 2.28
CA ALA A 89 1.03 12.89 3.64
C ALA A 89 -0.50 13.03 3.76
N ILE A 90 -1.10 12.24 4.65
CA ILE A 90 -2.46 12.47 5.10
C ILE A 90 -2.37 13.47 6.26
N GLU A 91 -2.44 14.76 5.91
CA GLU A 91 -2.15 15.89 6.80
C GLU A 91 -2.89 15.82 8.14
N GLY A 92 -4.15 15.37 8.14
CA GLY A 92 -4.93 15.23 9.36
C GLY A 92 -4.34 14.20 10.34
N THR A 93 -3.92 13.04 9.84
CA THR A 93 -3.31 12.00 10.69
C THR A 93 -1.90 12.38 11.12
N VAL A 94 -1.17 13.08 10.27
CA VAL A 94 0.16 13.62 10.59
C VAL A 94 0.07 14.69 11.68
N ALA A 95 -0.95 15.54 11.67
CA ALA A 95 -1.19 16.49 12.76
C ALA A 95 -1.43 15.77 14.10
N ILE A 96 -2.18 14.66 14.11
CA ILE A 96 -2.40 13.84 15.31
C ILE A 96 -1.11 13.17 15.78
N LEU A 97 -0.29 12.66 14.85
CA LEU A 97 1.04 12.12 15.16
C LEU A 97 1.88 13.18 15.91
N HIS A 98 1.89 14.43 15.43
CA HIS A 98 2.60 15.53 16.07
C HIS A 98 2.03 15.87 17.45
N GLU A 99 0.71 16.01 17.59
CA GLU A 99 0.06 16.30 18.88
C GLU A 99 0.40 15.25 19.94
N LEU A 100 0.36 13.97 19.59
CA LEU A 100 0.72 12.89 20.50
C LEU A 100 2.23 12.89 20.84
N GLY A 101 3.09 13.16 19.85
CA GLY A 101 4.53 13.28 20.07
C GLY A 101 4.88 14.41 21.04
N ASP A 102 4.22 15.56 20.91
CA ASP A 102 4.41 16.73 21.77
C ASP A 102 3.97 16.50 23.22
N THR A 103 3.06 15.54 23.45
CA THR A 103 2.63 15.12 24.80
C THR A 103 3.49 14.02 25.41
N GLY A 104 4.54 13.57 24.71
CA GLY A 104 5.48 12.56 25.19
C GLY A 104 4.93 11.13 25.15
N VAL A 105 3.85 10.88 24.41
CA VAL A 105 3.34 9.53 24.18
C VAL A 105 4.31 8.79 23.25
N PRO A 106 4.81 7.59 23.61
CA PRO A 106 5.59 6.74 22.70
C PRO A 106 4.83 6.41 21.42
N LEU A 107 5.46 6.68 20.28
CA LEU A 107 4.94 6.44 18.93
C LEU A 107 5.79 5.40 18.19
N TYR A 108 5.15 4.51 17.44
CA TYR A 108 5.78 3.46 16.62
C TYR A 108 5.17 3.38 15.22
#